data_AF-A0A350WY79-F1
#
_entry.id   AF-A0A350WY79-F1
#
_cell.length_a   1.000
_cell.length_b   1.000
_cell.length_c   1.000
_cell.angle_alpha   90.00
_cell.angle_beta   90.00
_cell.angle_gamma   90.00
#
_symmetry.space_group_name_H-M   'P 1'
#
loop_
_entity.id
_entity.type
_entity.pdbx_description
1 polymer ?
#
loop_
_entity_poly.entity_id
_entity_poly.type
_entity_poly.pdbx_seq_one_letter_code
_entity_poly.pdbx_strand_id
1 'polypeptide(L)' 'TVIYVQSSGGHVPLILRPIFNKGLNYIEDMMKFMGIEHFKELLVDGTGLTEAERLEAIEKAKQKIPSLIKHIN' A
#
# COMPACT_ATOMS: atom_id res chain seq x y z
N THR A 1 8.56 12.83 2.48
CA THR A 1 7.47 11.83 2.48
C THR A 1 7.74 10.78 1.43
N VAL A 2 7.47 9.51 1.72
CA VAL A 2 7.48 8.41 0.74
C VAL A 2 6.11 7.74 0.70
N ILE A 3 5.63 7.42 -0.50
CA ILE A 3 4.47 6.54 -0.69
C ILE A 3 5.00 5.20 -1.16
N TYR A 4 4.84 4.17 -0.33
CA TYR A 4 5.15 2.80 -0.67
C TYR A 4 3.93 2.14 -1.31
N VAL A 5 4.04 1.81 -2.60
CA VAL A 5 2.98 1.13 -3.35
C VAL A 5 3.31 -0.35 -3.40
N GLN A 6 2.41 -1.18 -2.90
CA GLN A 6 2.54 -2.64 -2.94
C GLN A 6 1.30 -3.30 -3.53
N SER A 7 1.47 -4.45 -4.17
CA SER A 7 0.37 -5.27 -4.67
C SER A 7 0.28 -6.61 -3.95
N SER A 8 -0.94 -7.17 -3.89
CA SER A 8 -1.21 -8.52 -3.39
C SER A 8 -2.19 -9.23 -4.31
N GLY A 9 -1.84 -10.45 -4.73
CA GLY A 9 -2.75 -11.29 -5.51
C GLY A 9 -4.01 -11.66 -4.71
N GLY A 10 -3.85 -11.96 -3.42
CA GLY A 10 -4.98 -12.21 -2.51
C GLY A 10 -5.55 -10.92 -1.92
N HIS A 11 -6.80 -10.97 -1.49
CA HIS A 11 -7.39 -9.93 -0.65
C HIS A 11 -6.72 -9.97 0.73
N VAL A 12 -6.33 -8.81 1.26
CA VAL A 12 -5.69 -8.72 2.58
C VAL A 12 -6.64 -7.98 3.54
N PRO A 13 -7.43 -8.73 4.34
CA PRO A 13 -8.26 -8.14 5.36
C PRO A 13 -7.48 -7.23 6.31
N LEU A 14 -8.07 -6.08 6.67
CA LEU A 14 -7.44 -5.10 7.57
C LEU A 14 -6.95 -5.75 8.89
N ILE A 15 -7.71 -6.71 9.42
CA ILE A 15 -7.40 -7.43 10.66
C ILE A 15 -6.14 -8.29 10.57
N LEU A 16 -5.79 -8.77 9.38
CA LEU A 16 -4.58 -9.59 9.17
C LEU A 16 -3.34 -8.74 8.88
N ARG A 17 -3.50 -7.43 8.66
CA ARG A 17 -2.38 -6.53 8.39
C ARG A 17 -1.25 -6.64 9.41
N PRO A 18 -1.45 -6.65 10.74
CA PRO A 18 -0.34 -6.76 11.70
C PRO A 18 0.59 -7.97 11.48
N ILE A 19 0.05 -9.08 10.94
CA ILE A 19 0.82 -10.29 10.65
C ILE A 19 1.62 -10.13 9.35
N PHE A 20 1.00 -9.55 8.32
CA PHE A 20 1.64 -9.27 7.03
C PHE A 20 2.55 -8.04 7.03
N ASN A 21 2.40 -7.17 8.04
CA ASN A 21 3.12 -5.90 8.16
C ASN A 21 4.61 -6.08 8.47
N LYS A 22 5.14 -7.28 8.72
CA LYS A 22 6.59 -7.43 9.00
C LYS A 22 7.46 -6.88 7.87
N GLY A 23 7.09 -7.15 6.62
CA GLY A 23 7.79 -6.58 5.46
C GLY A 23 7.58 -5.07 5.34
N LEU A 24 6.34 -4.60 5.53
CA LEU A 24 5.99 -3.18 5.48
C LEU A 24 6.72 -2.36 6.55
N ASN A 25 6.75 -2.85 7.79
CA ASN A 25 7.44 -2.26 8.93
C ASN A 25 8.94 -2.19 8.67
N TYR A 26 9.54 -3.25 8.11
CA TYR A 26 10.97 -3.23 7.77
C TYR A 26 11.30 -2.13 6.76
N ILE A 27 10.47 -1.95 5.73
CA ILE A 27 10.65 -0.87 4.76
C ILE A 27 10.42 0.49 5.43
N GLU A 28 9.38 0.64 6.26
CA GLU A 28 9.13 1.89 6.99
C GLU A 28 10.31 2.28 7.88
N ASP A 29 10.88 1.32 8.62
CA ASP A 29 12.03 1.53 9.49
C ASP A 29 13.27 1.93 8.68
N MET A 30 13.51 1.31 7.53
CA MET A 30 14.58 1.73 6.61
C MET A 30 14.37 3.17 6.10
N MET A 31 13.15 3.54 5.70
CA MET A 31 12.85 4.88 5.21
C MET A 31 13.08 5.93 6.30
N LYS A 32 12.64 5.65 7.53
CA LYS A 32 12.90 6.50 8.70
C LYS A 32 14.40 6.61 8.99
N PHE A 33 15.13 5.50 8.92
CA PHE A 33 16.59 5.48 9.10
C PHE A 33 17.30 6.36 8.06
N MET A 34 16.79 6.42 6.82
CA MET A 34 17.29 7.31 5.77
C MET A 34 16.87 8.78 5.92
N GLY A 35 16.19 9.15 7.02
CA GLY A 35 15.73 10.51 7.29
C GLY A 35 14.38 10.87 6.66
N ILE A 36 13.63 9.89 6.14
CA ILE A 36 12.29 10.13 5.61
C ILE A 36 11.26 9.96 6.73
N GLU A 37 10.80 11.09 7.29
CA GLU A 37 9.91 11.10 8.46
C GLU A 37 8.49 10.58 8.18
N HIS A 38 7.99 10.80 6.96
CA HIS A 38 6.61 10.47 6.60
C HIS A 38 6.57 9.30 5.63
N PHE A 39 6.04 8.17 6.12
CA PHE A 39 5.79 6.97 5.34
C PHE A 39 4.28 6.76 5.16
N LYS A 40 3.84 6.49 3.93
CA LYS A 40 2.44 6.18 3.59
C LYS A 40 2.39 4.92 2.74
N GLU A 41 1.43 4.05 3.00
CA GLU A 41 1.21 2.83 2.21
C GLU A 41 0.04 3.02 1.23
N LEU A 42 0.19 2.52 0.01
CA LEU A 42 -0.90 2.22 -0.91
C LEU A 42 -0.87 0.72 -1.25
N LEU A 43 -1.80 -0.03 -0.66
CA LEU A 43 -2.02 -1.44 -0.96
C LEU A 43 -3.02 -1.61 -2.12
N VAL A 44 -2.60 -2.35 -3.15
CA VAL A 44 -3.40 -2.80 -4.29
C VAL A 44 -3.62 -4.31 -4.17
N ASP A 45 -4.68 -4.74 -3.48
CA ASP A 45 -4.93 -6.15 -3.19
C ASP A 45 -6.06 -6.76 -4.03
N GLY A 46 -6.10 -8.09 -4.10
CA GLY A 46 -7.09 -8.83 -4.91
C GLY A 46 -6.75 -8.88 -6.40
N THR A 47 -5.48 -8.80 -6.78
CA THR A 47 -5.07 -8.74 -8.20
C THR A 47 -4.85 -10.11 -8.86
N GLY A 48 -5.06 -11.21 -8.14
CA GLY A 48 -4.45 -12.51 -8.49
C GLY A 48 -5.35 -13.55 -9.18
N LEU A 49 -6.64 -13.29 -9.34
CA LEU A 49 -7.61 -14.30 -9.81
C LEU A 49 -8.03 -14.07 -11.27
N THR A 50 -8.64 -12.94 -11.58
CA THR A 50 -9.11 -12.61 -12.93
C THR A 50 -8.65 -11.22 -13.38
N GLU A 51 -8.64 -11.00 -14.69
CA GLU A 51 -8.31 -9.68 -15.26
C GLU A 51 -9.32 -8.60 -14.83
N ALA A 52 -10.59 -8.96 -14.70
CA ALA A 52 -11.63 -8.05 -14.23
C ALA A 52 -11.38 -7.61 -12.78
N GLU A 53 -11.07 -8.55 -11.87
CA GLU A 53 -10.74 -8.23 -10.48
C GLU A 53 -9.44 -7.44 -10.37
N ARG A 54 -8.44 -7.73 -11.21
CA ARG A 54 -7.20 -6.95 -11.29
C ARG A 54 -7.48 -5.50 -11.66
N LEU A 55 -8.32 -5.25 -12.66
CA LEU A 55 -8.71 -3.90 -13.06
C LEU A 55 -9.52 -3.20 -11.96
N GLU A 56 -10.43 -3.92 -11.31
CA GLU A 56 -11.21 -3.39 -10.18
C GLU A 56 -10.32 -2.99 -8.99
N ALA A 57 -9.34 -3.83 -8.64
CA ALA A 57 -8.35 -3.55 -7.59
C ALA A 57 -7.53 -2.29 -7.91
N ILE A 58 -7.12 -2.14 -9.17
CA ILE A 58 -6.39 -0.95 -9.64
C ILE A 58 -7.28 0.30 -9.55
N GLU A 59 -8.53 0.25 -10.00
CA GLU A 59 -9.43 1.39 -9.92
C GLU A 59 -9.74 1.80 -8.47
N LYS A 60 -9.97 0.84 -7.58
CA LYS A 60 -10.11 1.09 -6.13
C LYS A 60 -8.86 1.73 -5.54
N ALA A 61 -7.67 1.32 -5.97
CA ALA A 61 -6.42 1.93 -5.51
C ALA A 61 -6.25 3.36 -6.04
N LYS A 62 -6.55 3.61 -7.32
CA LYS A 62 -6.49 4.96 -7.92
C LYS A 62 -7.36 5.96 -7.17
N GLN A 63 -8.54 5.55 -6.73
CA GLN A 63 -9.44 6.41 -5.93
C GLN A 63 -8.83 6.88 -4.61
N LYS A 64 -7.85 6.16 -4.05
CA LYS A 64 -7.15 6.53 -2.81
C LYS A 64 -6.02 7.54 -3.04
N ILE A 65 -5.48 7.61 -4.26
CA ILE A 65 -4.32 8.46 -4.59
C ILE A 65 -4.54 9.93 -4.23
N PRO A 66 -5.67 10.59 -4.58
CA PRO A 66 -5.90 12.00 -4.23
C PRO A 66 -5.80 12.28 -2.73
N SER A 67 -6.25 11.34 -1.88
CA SER A 67 -6.15 11.49 -0.42
C SER A 67 -4.72 11.34 0.08
N LEU A 68 -3.90 10.48 -0.55
CA LEU A 68 -2.52 10.26 -0.17
C LEU A 68 -1.63 11.44 -0.55
N ILE A 69 -1.80 12.00 -1.75
CA ILE A 69 -0.97 13.10 -2.25
C ILE A 69 -1.29 14.44 -1.57
N LYS A 70 -2.47 14.62 -0.97
CA LYS A 70 -2.78 15.80 -0.14
C LYS A 70 -1.82 15.98 1.04
N HIS A 71 -1.15 14.90 1.45
CA HIS A 71 -0.17 14.90 2.54
C HIS A 71 1.27 14.94 2.02
N ILE A 72 1.46 15.11 0.72
CA ILE A 72 2.74 15.43 0.10
C ILE A 72 2.72 16.95 -0.13
N ASN A 73 3.59 17.65 0.58
CA ASN A 73 3.85 19.07 0.33
C ASN A 73 4.59 19.27 -0.99
#